data_AF-A0A6I5CG53-F1
#
_entry.id   AF-A0A6I5CG53-F1
#
_cell.length_a   1.000
_cell.length_b   1.000
_cell.length_c   1.000
_cell.angle_alpha   90.00
_cell.angle_beta   90.00
_cell.angle_gamma   90.00
#
_symmetry.space_group_name_H-M   'P 1'
#
loop_
_entity.id
_entity.type
_entity.pdbx_description
1 polymer ?
#
loop_
_entity_poly.entity_id
_entity_poly.type
_entity_poly.pdbx_seq_one_letter_code
_entity_poly.pdbx_strand_id
1 'polypeptide(L)'
;MTVPTFPHSPTVPVDASAGTFSAVVACFARELAALIGEEPPCDLAPTGFIDLVERVRDVLSSVSIAACQDASEDLDRAASHLTDALTSTDGDQASLLAWARTHLRDGIASAG
;
A
#
# COMPACT_ATOMS: atom_id res chain seq x y z
N MET A 1 -43.93 -15.68 -30.89
CA MET A 1 -43.27 -16.00 -29.61
C MET A 1 -41.96 -16.71 -29.90
N THR A 2 -40.83 -16.02 -29.76
CA THR A 2 -39.51 -16.65 -29.67
C THR A 2 -38.63 -15.72 -28.85
N VAL A 3 -38.28 -16.16 -27.64
CA VAL A 3 -37.29 -15.52 -26.76
C VAL A 3 -35.92 -16.05 -27.16
N PRO A 4 -34.92 -15.20 -27.47
CA PRO A 4 -33.55 -15.64 -27.53
C PRO A 4 -32.93 -15.61 -26.13
N THR A 5 -32.56 -16.81 -25.66
CA THR A 5 -31.68 -17.05 -24.52
C THR A 5 -30.29 -16.48 -24.82
N PHE A 6 -29.87 -15.47 -24.07
CA PHE A 6 -28.49 -14.99 -24.10
C PHE A 6 -27.63 -15.88 -23.19
N PRO A 7 -26.47 -16.38 -23.65
CA PRO A 7 -25.55 -17.12 -22.81
C PRO A 7 -24.91 -16.17 -21.78
N HIS A 8 -24.96 -16.60 -20.52
CA HIS A 8 -24.21 -16.01 -19.42
C HIS A 8 -22.73 -15.92 -19.81
N SER A 9 -22.24 -14.70 -20.02
CA SER A 9 -20.80 -14.46 -20.09
C SER A 9 -20.27 -14.41 -18.65
N PRO A 10 -19.28 -15.25 -18.30
CA PRO A 10 -18.69 -15.25 -16.98
C PRO A 10 -17.92 -13.95 -16.77
N THR A 11 -18.23 -13.30 -15.65
CA THR A 11 -17.29 -12.56 -14.80
C THR A 11 -16.23 -11.76 -15.54
N VAL A 12 -16.51 -10.47 -15.78
CA VAL A 12 -15.42 -9.48 -15.74
C VAL A 12 -14.77 -9.69 -14.37
N PRO A 13 -13.47 -10.01 -14.24
CA PRO A 13 -12.82 -9.83 -12.96
C PRO A 13 -12.88 -8.33 -12.69
N VAL A 14 -13.89 -7.93 -11.92
CA VAL A 14 -13.83 -6.70 -11.15
C VAL A 14 -12.49 -6.78 -10.42
N ASP A 15 -11.64 -5.80 -10.70
CA ASP A 15 -10.31 -5.60 -10.17
C ASP A 15 -9.98 -6.48 -8.94
N ALA A 16 -9.54 -7.71 -9.17
CA ALA A 16 -9.04 -8.60 -8.11
C ALA A 16 -7.61 -8.19 -7.69
N SER A 17 -7.08 -7.14 -8.31
CA SER A 17 -5.76 -6.57 -8.09
C SER A 17 -5.71 -5.73 -6.82
N ALA A 18 -6.75 -4.94 -6.53
CA ALA A 18 -6.78 -3.95 -5.45
C ALA A 18 -6.60 -4.49 -4.01
N GLY A 19 -6.63 -5.80 -3.80
CA GLY A 19 -6.50 -6.44 -2.48
C GLY A 19 -5.21 -7.21 -2.26
N THR A 20 -4.27 -7.22 -3.21
CA THR A 20 -3.03 -7.98 -3.08
C THR A 20 -1.87 -7.11 -2.61
N PHE A 21 -0.96 -7.69 -1.84
CA PHE A 21 0.24 -7.00 -1.35
C PHE A 21 1.04 -6.40 -2.53
N SER A 22 1.19 -7.14 -3.63
CA SER A 22 1.90 -6.68 -4.83
C SER A 22 1.28 -5.44 -5.47
N ALA A 23 -0.05 -5.29 -5.43
CA ALA A 23 -0.71 -4.10 -5.95
C ALA A 23 -0.45 -2.87 -5.07
N VAL A 24 -0.38 -3.06 -3.74
CA VAL A 24 0.04 -2.00 -2.81
C VAL A 24 1.47 -1.56 -3.11
N VAL A 25 2.41 -2.51 -3.25
CA VAL A 25 3.81 -2.21 -3.60
C VAL A 25 3.90 -1.40 -4.90
N ALA A 26 3.27 -1.88 -5.98
CA ALA A 26 3.31 -1.24 -7.28
C ALA A 26 2.70 0.17 -7.27
N CYS A 27 1.73 0.43 -6.40
CA CYS A 27 1.07 1.73 -6.29
C CYS A 27 1.95 2.77 -5.57
N PHE A 28 2.70 2.37 -4.53
CA PHE A 28 3.33 3.35 -3.61
C PHE A 28 4.85 3.37 -3.63
N ALA A 29 5.52 2.30 -4.09
CA ALA A 29 6.98 2.19 -3.97
C ALA A 29 7.72 3.38 -4.62
N ARG A 30 7.23 3.87 -5.76
CA ARG A 30 7.82 5.02 -6.46
C ARG A 30 7.66 6.34 -5.72
N GLU A 31 6.48 6.60 -5.18
CA GLU A 31 6.22 7.85 -4.45
C GLU A 31 7.01 7.87 -3.13
N LEU A 32 7.04 6.75 -2.42
CA LEU A 32 7.85 6.60 -1.20
C LEU A 32 9.34 6.78 -1.46
N ALA A 33 9.90 6.13 -2.49
CA ALA A 33 11.30 6.29 -2.85
C ALA A 33 11.63 7.76 -3.21
N ALA A 34 10.72 8.44 -3.91
CA ALA A 34 10.90 9.84 -4.27
C ALA A 34 10.96 10.78 -3.05
N LEU A 35 10.23 10.49 -1.96
CA LEU A 35 10.26 11.29 -0.73
C LEU A 35 11.65 11.35 -0.09
N ILE A 36 12.47 10.32 -0.28
CA ILE A 36 13.84 10.23 0.24
C ILE A 36 14.91 10.35 -0.85
N GLY A 37 14.52 10.68 -2.08
CA GLY A 37 15.43 10.85 -3.21
C GLY A 37 16.08 9.55 -3.72
N GLU A 38 15.48 8.39 -3.43
CA GLU A 38 15.92 7.09 -3.93
C GLU A 38 15.22 6.71 -5.25
N GLU A 39 15.83 5.82 -6.04
CA GLU A 39 15.20 5.27 -7.25
C GLU A 39 14.19 4.17 -6.87
N PRO A 40 13.00 4.10 -7.50
CA PRO A 40 12.03 3.04 -7.24
C PRO A 40 12.61 1.65 -7.53
N PRO A 41 12.55 0.71 -6.57
CA PRO A 41 12.94 -0.67 -6.85
C PRO A 41 11.93 -1.33 -7.80
N CYS A 42 12.40 -1.91 -8.90
CA CYS A 42 11.53 -2.51 -9.92
C CYS A 42 10.85 -3.83 -9.50
N ASP A 43 11.33 -4.50 -8.46
CA ASP A 43 10.79 -5.80 -8.00
C ASP A 43 10.94 -5.92 -6.47
N LEU A 44 10.20 -5.10 -5.75
CA LEU A 44 10.30 -5.06 -4.30
C LEU A 44 9.46 -6.19 -3.67
N ALA A 45 10.15 -7.12 -3.00
CA ALA A 45 9.48 -8.12 -2.18
C ALA A 45 8.65 -7.43 -1.07
N PRO A 46 7.57 -8.06 -0.56
CA PRO A 46 6.73 -7.48 0.50
C PRO A 46 7.50 -6.96 1.72
N THR A 47 8.51 -7.71 2.17
CA THR A 47 9.38 -7.30 3.29
C THR A 47 10.25 -6.10 2.91
N GLY A 48 10.81 -6.09 1.70
CA GLY A 48 11.59 -4.95 1.21
C GLY A 48 10.74 -3.67 1.04
N PHE A 49 9.44 -3.82 0.78
CA PHE A 49 8.52 -2.69 0.75
C PHE A 49 8.24 -2.14 2.14
N ILE A 50 8.09 -3.00 3.15
CA ILE A 50 8.02 -2.55 4.55
C ILE A 50 9.31 -1.82 4.93
N ASP A 51 10.48 -2.39 4.62
CA ASP A 51 11.77 -1.75 4.92
C ASP A 51 11.88 -0.35 4.27
N LEU A 52 11.33 -0.17 3.06
CA LEU A 52 11.26 1.14 2.40
C LEU A 52 10.34 2.09 3.17
N VAL A 53 9.13 1.65 3.56
CA VAL A 53 8.18 2.48 4.34
C VAL A 53 8.81 2.91 5.66
N GLU A 54 9.46 1.99 6.38
CA GLU A 54 10.14 2.28 7.64
C GLU A 54 11.30 3.26 7.45
N ARG A 55 12.08 3.12 6.37
CA ARG A 55 13.16 4.06 6.07
C ARG A 55 12.64 5.47 5.78
N VAL A 56 11.56 5.59 5.00
CA VAL A 56 10.93 6.88 4.72
C VAL A 56 10.39 7.49 6.02
N ARG A 57 9.71 6.69 6.86
CA ARG A 57 9.28 7.11 8.20
C ARG A 57 10.46 7.67 9.00
N ASP A 58 11.57 6.96 9.08
CA ASP A 58 12.73 7.37 9.87
C ASP A 58 13.33 8.69 9.37
N VAL A 59 13.42 8.86 8.05
CA VAL A 59 13.85 10.13 7.45
C VAL A 59 12.89 11.25 7.82
N LEU A 60 11.58 11.07 7.64
CA LEU A 60 10.57 12.09 7.94
C LEU A 60 10.51 12.43 9.44
N SER A 61 10.64 11.44 10.30
CA SER A 61 10.68 11.62 11.76
C SER A 61 11.89 12.44 12.22
N SER A 62 13.02 12.34 11.50
CA SER A 62 14.21 13.15 11.77
C SER A 62 14.04 14.63 11.41
N VAL A 63 13.04 14.98 10.61
CA VAL A 63 12.76 16.35 10.17
C VAL A 63 11.83 17.03 11.18
N SER A 64 12.24 18.19 11.70
CA SER A 64 11.46 18.96 12.69
C SER A 64 10.36 19.83 12.04
N ILE A 65 9.64 19.28 11.07
CA ILE A 65 8.50 19.91 10.40
C ILE A 65 7.26 19.10 10.78
N ALA A 66 6.22 19.77 11.30
CA ALA A 66 5.01 19.10 11.78
C ALA A 66 4.39 18.16 10.74
N ALA A 67 4.32 18.58 9.47
CA ALA A 67 3.82 17.75 8.37
C ALA A 67 4.66 16.48 8.15
N CYS A 68 5.98 16.53 8.35
CA CYS A 68 6.84 15.34 8.29
C CYS A 68 6.63 14.43 9.51
N GLN A 69 6.31 14.98 10.68
CA GLN A 69 5.99 14.19 11.86
C GLN A 69 4.67 13.45 11.67
N ASP A 70 3.61 14.14 11.23
CA ASP A 70 2.30 13.54 10.92
C ASP A 70 2.47 12.44 9.86
N ALA A 71 3.21 12.73 8.79
CA ALA A 71 3.53 11.74 7.76
C ALA A 71 4.26 10.52 8.32
N SER A 72 5.22 10.71 9.23
CA SER A 72 5.95 9.59 9.86
C SER A 72 5.02 8.71 10.71
N GLU A 73 4.06 9.29 11.43
CA GLU A 73 3.10 8.52 12.22
C GLU A 73 2.19 7.67 11.33
N ASP A 74 1.74 8.20 10.20
CA ASP A 74 0.94 7.43 9.25
C ASP A 74 1.77 6.33 8.57
N LEU A 75 3.02 6.58 8.21
CA LEU A 75 3.90 5.53 7.67
C LEU A 75 4.20 4.44 8.69
N ASP A 76 4.30 4.77 9.99
CA ASP A 76 4.46 3.77 11.06
C ASP A 76 3.24 2.85 11.20
N ARG A 77 2.03 3.42 11.13
CA ARG A 77 0.78 2.65 11.11
C ARG A 77 0.68 1.78 9.85
N ALA A 78 1.07 2.32 8.70
CA ALA A 78 1.11 1.56 7.47
C ALA A 78 2.05 0.35 7.58
N ALA A 79 3.29 0.54 8.07
CA ALA A 79 4.27 -0.53 8.26
C ALA A 79 3.74 -1.62 9.21
N SER A 80 3.07 -1.23 10.29
CA SER A 80 2.43 -2.15 11.23
C SER A 80 1.38 -3.03 10.53
N HIS A 81 0.44 -2.41 9.80
CA HIS A 81 -0.59 -3.15 9.06
C HIS A 81 -0.04 -4.03 7.93
N LEU A 82 1.02 -3.60 7.25
CA LEU A 82 1.69 -4.41 6.22
C LEU A 82 2.36 -5.64 6.85
N THR A 83 2.99 -5.47 8.01
CA THR A 83 3.62 -6.58 8.76
C THR A 83 2.57 -7.59 9.24
N ASP A 84 1.47 -7.09 9.80
CA ASP A 84 0.33 -7.93 10.19
C ASP A 84 -0.25 -8.64 8.98
N ALA A 85 -0.42 -7.96 7.84
CA ALA A 85 -0.93 -8.56 6.61
C ALA A 85 -0.02 -9.67 6.07
N LEU A 86 1.30 -9.56 6.26
CA LEU A 86 2.28 -10.56 5.84
C LEU A 86 2.29 -11.81 6.72
N THR A 87 1.96 -11.65 7.99
CA THR A 87 1.97 -12.73 9.00
C THR A 87 0.60 -13.33 9.25
N SER A 88 -0.47 -12.67 8.81
CA SER A 88 -1.84 -13.15 8.99
C SER A 88 -2.12 -14.39 8.14
N THR A 89 -2.60 -15.44 8.80
CA THR A 89 -3.03 -16.70 8.19
C THR A 89 -4.53 -16.76 7.91
N ASP A 90 -5.29 -15.75 8.35
CA ASP A 90 -6.75 -15.70 8.28
C ASP A 90 -7.24 -14.61 7.30
N GLY A 91 -8.55 -14.61 7.01
CA GLY A 91 -9.21 -13.73 6.02
C GLY A 91 -9.09 -12.22 6.28
N ASP A 92 -8.34 -11.80 7.29
CA ASP A 92 -8.11 -10.41 7.67
C ASP A 92 -7.02 -9.71 6.83
N GLN A 93 -6.23 -10.44 6.05
CA GLN A 93 -5.17 -9.87 5.20
C GLN A 93 -5.70 -8.75 4.28
N ALA A 94 -6.88 -8.93 3.68
CA ALA A 94 -7.47 -7.92 2.80
C ALA A 94 -7.83 -6.63 3.55
N SER A 95 -8.36 -6.75 4.78
CA SER A 95 -8.69 -5.61 5.65
C SER A 95 -7.42 -4.87 6.08
N LEU A 96 -6.37 -5.61 6.46
CA LEU A 96 -5.08 -5.04 6.85
C LEU A 96 -4.41 -4.29 5.69
N LEU A 97 -4.46 -4.85 4.48
CA LEU A 97 -3.95 -4.16 3.29
C LEU A 97 -4.77 -2.91 2.93
N ALA A 98 -6.09 -2.92 3.17
CA ALA A 98 -6.92 -1.73 2.99
C ALA A 98 -6.54 -0.62 3.98
N TRP A 99 -6.31 -0.95 5.26
CA TRP A 99 -5.83 0.01 6.26
C TRP A 99 -4.43 0.53 5.93
N ALA A 100 -3.50 -0.35 5.59
CA ALA A 100 -2.17 0.04 5.14
C ALA A 100 -2.24 1.03 3.96
N ARG A 101 -3.08 0.76 2.97
CA ARG A 101 -3.27 1.64 1.81
C ARG A 101 -3.82 3.03 2.16
N THR A 102 -4.65 3.13 3.19
CA THR A 102 -5.16 4.41 3.67
C THR A 102 -4.03 5.21 4.30
N HIS A 103 -3.33 4.62 5.27
CA HIS A 103 -2.21 5.28 5.93
C HIS A 103 -1.05 5.63 4.98
N LEU A 104 -0.75 4.80 3.98
CA LEU A 104 0.23 5.14 2.93
C LEU A 104 -0.16 6.40 2.15
N ARG A 105 -1.45 6.54 1.80
CA ARG A 105 -1.94 7.74 1.10
C ARG A 105 -1.86 8.97 1.99
N ASP A 106 -2.28 8.84 3.25
CA ASP A 106 -2.31 9.96 4.19
C ASP A 106 -0.88 10.43 4.55
N GLY A 107 0.05 9.49 4.73
CA GLY A 107 1.46 9.78 4.99
C GLY A 107 2.15 10.46 3.80
N ILE A 108 1.93 9.98 2.58
CA ILE A 108 2.48 10.61 1.36
C ILE A 108 1.88 12.02 1.17
N ALA A 109 0.57 12.18 1.37
CA ALA A 109 -0.11 13.47 1.23
C ALA A 109 0.36 14.50 2.26
N SER A 110 0.73 14.05 3.47
CA SER A 110 1.26 14.92 4.52
C SER A 110 2.72 15.30 4.31
N ALA A 111 3.50 14.46 3.62
CA ALA A 111 4.92 14.71 3.35
C ALA A 111 5.20 15.60 2.13
N GLY A 112 4.25 15.75 1.20
CA GLY A 112 4.37 16.52 -0.05
C GLY A 112 3.83 17.95 0.04
#